data_AF-A0A1R4H183-F1
#
_entry.id   AF-A0A1R4H183-F1
#
_cell.length_a   1.000
_cell.length_b   1.000
_cell.length_c   1.000
_cell.angle_alpha   90.00
_cell.angle_beta   90.00
_cell.angle_gamma   90.00
#
_symmetry.space_group_name_H-M   'P 1'
#
loop_
_entity.id
_entity.type
_entity.pdbx_description
1 polymer ?
#
loop_
_entity_poly.entity_id
_entity_poly.type
_entity_poly.pdbx_seq_one_letter_code
_entity_poly.pdbx_strand_id
1 'polypeptide(L)'
;MIDKDPMAWDLATWLLGFGIGVVGGALKFFSSPQMKDKKLSAYALILDIVTSGFVSLIAFMALNTLEVPIGLSVSLGGVCGHMSTRLLFLIERIIERKIKAL
;
A
#
# COMPACT_ATOMS: atom_id res chain seq x y z
N MET A 1 23.00 -1.81 2.14
CA MET A 1 21.75 -2.58 2.35
C MET A 1 21.11 -2.07 3.61
N ILE A 2 19.78 -2.01 3.66
CA ILE A 2 19.06 -1.66 4.89
C ILE A 2 19.13 -2.88 5.82
N ASP A 3 19.26 -2.65 7.13
CA ASP A 3 19.24 -3.72 8.12
C ASP A 3 17.99 -4.60 7.97
N LYS A 4 18.11 -5.91 8.23
CA LYS A 4 16.95 -6.80 8.16
C LYS A 4 15.99 -6.58 9.33
N ASP A 5 16.51 -6.07 10.45
CA ASP A 5 15.72 -5.68 11.60
C ASP A 5 15.08 -4.29 11.36
N PRO A 6 13.74 -4.20 11.28
CA PRO A 6 13.04 -2.94 11.10
C PRO A 6 13.21 -1.97 12.27
N MET A 7 13.56 -2.46 13.46
CA MET A 7 13.79 -1.61 14.62
C MET A 7 15.13 -0.85 14.51
N ALA A 8 16.05 -1.32 13.68
CA ALA A 8 17.32 -0.66 13.41
C ALA A 8 17.22 0.39 12.29
N TRP A 9 16.07 0.51 11.63
CA TRP A 9 15.91 1.42 10.50
C TRP A 9 15.88 2.87 10.96
N ASP A 10 16.69 3.70 10.28
CA ASP A 10 16.57 5.15 10.41
C ASP A 10 15.20 5.65 9.90
N LEU A 11 14.79 6.81 10.40
CA LEU A 11 13.53 7.46 10.05
C LEU A 11 13.38 7.65 8.54
N ALA A 12 14.48 7.95 7.84
CA ALA A 12 14.48 8.10 6.39
C ALA A 12 14.00 6.83 5.69
N THR A 13 14.40 5.65 6.14
CA THR A 13 14.01 4.36 5.56
C THR A 13 12.52 4.07 5.78
N TRP A 14 12.03 4.36 6.98
CA TRP A 14 10.61 4.28 7.31
C TRP A 14 9.77 5.19 6.42
N LEU A 15 10.17 6.45 6.29
CA LEU A 15 9.50 7.43 5.43
C LEU A 15 9.56 7.03 3.95
N LEU A 16 10.63 6.39 3.51
CA LEU A 16 10.80 5.98 2.13
C LEU A 16 9.85 4.81 1.79
N GLY A 17 9.84 3.76 2.60
CA GLY A 17 8.95 2.60 2.40
C GLY A 17 7.46 2.94 2.54
N PHE A 18 7.10 3.80 3.50
CA PHE A 18 5.72 4.25 3.68
C PHE A 18 5.32 5.29 2.61
N GLY A 19 6.20 6.27 2.37
CA GLY A 19 5.95 7.42 1.52
C GLY A 19 5.71 7.04 0.06
N ILE A 20 6.44 6.06 -0.47
CA ILE A 20 6.17 5.59 -1.84
C ILE A 20 4.79 4.95 -1.98
N GLY A 21 4.31 4.26 -0.93
CA GLY A 21 2.96 3.71 -0.86
C GLY A 21 1.88 4.79 -0.77
N VAL A 22 2.13 5.85 0.00
CA VAL A 22 1.27 7.04 0.07
C VAL A 22 1.15 7.69 -1.30
N VAL A 23 2.26 7.87 -2.02
CA VAL A 23 2.26 8.41 -3.38
C VAL A 23 1.48 7.50 -4.33
N GLY A 24 1.69 6.18 -4.28
CA GLY A 24 0.93 5.21 -5.06
C GLY A 24 -0.58 5.27 -4.79
N GLY A 25 -0.97 5.37 -3.52
CA GLY A 25 -2.37 5.51 -3.09
C GLY A 25 -3.00 6.84 -3.53
N ALA A 26 -2.25 7.94 -3.45
CA ALA A 26 -2.68 9.25 -3.91
C ALA A 26 -2.89 9.28 -5.43
N LEU A 27 -1.94 8.75 -6.20
CA LEU A 27 -2.07 8.66 -7.67
C LEU A 27 -3.27 7.83 -8.09
N LYS A 28 -3.51 6.70 -7.42
CA LYS A 28 -4.70 5.86 -7.62
C LYS A 28 -5.97 6.68 -7.39
N PHE A 29 -6.03 7.44 -6.30
CA PHE A 29 -7.16 8.29 -5.98
C PHE A 29 -7.40 9.39 -7.04
N PHE A 30 -6.35 10.09 -7.47
CA PHE A 30 -6.45 11.09 -8.54
C PHE A 30 -6.87 10.50 -9.89
N SER A 31 -6.50 9.24 -10.17
CA SER A 31 -6.92 8.52 -11.38
C SER A 31 -8.32 7.89 -11.27
N SER A 32 -8.94 7.90 -10.09
CA SER A 32 -10.20 7.23 -9.84
C SER A 32 -11.37 7.98 -10.50
N PRO A 33 -12.31 7.28 -11.17
CA PRO A 33 -13.56 7.88 -11.67
C PRO A 33 -14.37 8.54 -10.56
N GLN A 34 -14.19 8.09 -9.31
CA GLN A 34 -14.85 8.64 -8.11
C GLN A 34 -14.51 10.11 -7.86
N MET A 35 -13.39 10.61 -8.40
CA MET A 35 -13.03 12.02 -8.33
C MET A 35 -13.98 12.90 -9.19
N LYS A 36 -14.65 12.31 -10.19
CA LYS A 36 -15.65 12.98 -11.03
C LYS A 36 -17.04 12.98 -10.39
N ASP A 37 -17.31 12.06 -9.47
CA ASP A 37 -18.55 12.03 -8.69
C ASP A 37 -18.39 12.92 -7.44
N LYS A 38 -19.36 13.81 -7.19
CA LYS A 38 -19.35 14.79 -6.07
C LYS A 38 -19.35 14.17 -4.67
N LYS A 39 -19.34 12.83 -4.53
CA LYS A 39 -19.20 12.12 -3.24
C LYS A 39 -17.73 11.90 -2.89
N LEU A 40 -16.93 12.96 -2.97
CA LEU A 40 -15.57 13.00 -2.46
C LEU A 40 -15.63 13.03 -0.93
N SER A 41 -15.58 11.86 -0.29
CA SER A 41 -15.40 11.79 1.16
C SER A 41 -13.90 11.87 1.46
N ALA A 42 -13.45 12.98 2.05
CA ALA A 42 -12.07 13.13 2.53
C ALA A 42 -11.63 11.94 3.42
N TYR A 43 -12.59 11.34 4.13
CA TYR A 43 -12.37 10.13 4.92
C TYR A 43 -11.94 8.93 4.06
N ALA A 44 -12.58 8.71 2.91
CA ALA A 44 -12.23 7.63 2.00
C ALA A 44 -10.82 7.82 1.40
N LEU A 45 -10.45 9.06 1.10
CA LEU A 45 -9.10 9.41 0.64
C LEU A 45 -8.05 9.09 1.72
N ILE A 46 -8.28 9.50 2.97
CA ILE A 46 -7.37 9.24 4.09
C ILE A 46 -7.18 7.73 4.29
N LEU A 47 -8.28 6.97 4.32
CA LEU A 47 -8.21 5.51 4.44
C LEU A 47 -7.40 4.88 3.31
N ASP A 48 -7.63 5.31 2.07
CA ASP A 48 -6.90 4.80 0.91
C ASP A 48 -5.41 5.12 0.98
N ILE A 49 -5.02 6.32 1.41
CA ILE A 49 -3.62 6.70 1.58
C ILE A 49 -2.95 5.89 2.69
N VAL A 50 -3.60 5.77 3.85
CA VAL A 50 -3.06 5.04 5.00
C VAL A 50 -2.90 3.56 4.68
N THR A 51 -3.91 2.94 4.07
CA THR A 51 -3.84 1.52 3.65
C THR A 51 -2.80 1.28 2.57
N SER A 52 -2.66 2.19 1.59
CA SER A 52 -1.63 2.08 0.55
C SER A 52 -0.22 2.22 1.12
N GLY A 53 -0.01 3.17 2.03
CA GLY A 53 1.26 3.32 2.75
C GLY A 53 1.62 2.08 3.57
N PHE A 54 0.64 1.54 4.29
CA PHE A 54 0.83 0.32 5.10
C PHE A 54 1.18 -0.91 4.25
N VAL A 55 0.45 -1.16 3.16
CA VAL A 55 0.73 -2.28 2.25
C VAL A 55 2.09 -2.14 1.57
N SER A 56 2.46 -0.92 1.15
CA SER A 56 3.80 -0.65 0.62
C SER A 56 4.89 -0.94 1.63
N LEU A 57 4.68 -0.56 2.90
CA LEU A 57 5.67 -0.80 3.96
C LEU A 57 5.87 -2.29 4.21
N ILE A 58 4.79 -3.08 4.25
CA ILE A 58 4.87 -4.55 4.35
C ILE A 58 5.63 -5.13 3.15
N ALA A 59 5.30 -4.70 1.92
CA ALA A 59 5.98 -5.17 0.72
C ALA A 59 7.46 -4.79 0.74
N PHE A 60 7.79 -3.58 1.18
CA PHE A 60 9.16 -3.11 1.31
C PHE A 60 9.96 -3.94 2.33
N MET A 61 9.37 -4.24 3.49
CA MET A 61 9.98 -5.13 4.49
C MET A 61 10.21 -6.54 3.94
N ALA A 62 9.21 -7.11 3.25
CA ALA A 62 9.33 -8.44 2.64
C ALA A 62 10.39 -8.49 1.52
N LEU A 63 10.51 -7.43 0.73
CA LEU A 63 11.54 -7.37 -0.31
C LEU A 63 12.93 -7.15 0.29
N ASN A 64 13.03 -6.42 1.41
CA ASN A 64 14.28 -6.25 2.13
C ASN A 64 14.78 -7.59 2.74
N THR A 65 13.90 -8.45 3.24
CA THR A 65 14.31 -9.78 3.73
C THR A 65 14.79 -10.69 2.61
N LEU A 66 14.27 -10.50 1.39
CA LEU A 66 14.71 -11.17 0.17
C LEU A 66 15.97 -10.56 -0.46
N GLU A 67 16.63 -9.62 0.23
CA GLU A 67 17.87 -8.97 -0.23
C GLU A 67 17.71 -8.23 -1.57
N VAL A 68 16.49 -7.85 -1.91
CA VAL A 68 16.18 -7.10 -3.14
C VAL A 68 16.79 -5.69 -3.04
N PRO A 69 17.43 -5.19 -4.11
CA PRO A 69 18.00 -3.85 -4.13
C PRO A 69 16.97 -2.78 -3.74
N ILE A 70 17.39 -1.81 -2.93
CA ILE A 70 16.50 -0.79 -2.37
C ILE A 70 15.63 -0.09 -3.43
N GLY A 71 16.21 0.30 -4.58
CA GLY A 71 15.46 0.95 -5.65
C GLY A 71 14.31 0.09 -6.19
N LEU A 72 14.52 -1.23 -6.31
CA LEU A 72 13.48 -2.16 -6.72
C LEU A 72 12.44 -2.36 -5.62
N SER A 73 12.88 -2.53 -4.36
CA SER A 73 11.98 -2.68 -3.21
C SER A 73 11.02 -1.50 -3.06
N VAL A 74 11.52 -0.29 -3.27
CA VAL A 74 10.73 0.96 -3.24
C VAL A 74 9.74 1.00 -4.40
N SER A 75 10.21 0.71 -5.61
CA SER A 75 9.37 0.72 -6.81
C SER A 75 8.22 -0.29 -6.70
N LEU A 76 8.52 -1.51 -6.26
CA LEU A 76 7.54 -2.56 -6.04
C LEU A 76 6.62 -2.24 -4.86
N GLY A 77 7.13 -1.67 -3.78
CA GLY A 77 6.31 -1.14 -2.67
C GLY A 77 5.28 -0.13 -3.16
N GLY A 78 5.68 0.81 -4.03
CA GLY A 78 4.77 1.77 -4.66
C GLY A 78 3.67 1.11 -5.50
N VAL A 79 4.02 0.09 -6.29
CA VAL A 79 3.04 -0.69 -7.09
C VAL A 79 2.07 -1.45 -6.17
N CYS A 80 2.58 -2.07 -5.12
CA CYS A 80 1.76 -2.76 -4.11
C CYS A 80 0.81 -1.78 -3.40
N GLY A 81 1.30 -0.60 -3.02
CA GLY A 81 0.48 0.47 -2.46
C GLY A 81 -0.62 0.92 -3.41
N HIS A 82 -0.30 1.14 -4.70
CA HIS A 82 -1.27 1.51 -5.72
C HIS A 82 -2.38 0.44 -5.92
N MET A 83 -2.07 -0.84 -5.74
CA MET A 83 -3.04 -1.94 -5.91
C MET A 83 -3.75 -2.38 -4.62
N SER A 84 -3.39 -1.80 -3.47
CA SER A 84 -3.84 -2.22 -2.13
C SER A 84 -5.37 -2.27 -1.96
N THR A 85 -6.09 -1.23 -2.37
CA THR A 85 -7.57 -1.17 -2.22
C THR A 85 -8.28 -2.21 -3.08
N ARG A 86 -7.74 -2.54 -4.27
CA ARG A 86 -8.29 -3.62 -5.11
C ARG A 86 -8.14 -4.97 -4.42
N LEU A 87 -7.00 -5.19 -3.76
CA LEU A 87 -6.76 -6.40 -2.98
C LEU A 87 -7.75 -6.51 -1.81
N LEU A 88 -7.99 -5.43 -1.05
CA LEU A 88 -8.95 -5.44 0.06
C LEU A 88 -10.37 -5.82 -0.40
N PHE A 89 -10.88 -5.20 -1.47
CA PHE A 89 -12.19 -5.55 -2.04
C PHE A 89 -12.26 -6.99 -2.53
N LEU A 90 -11.15 -7.51 -3.08
CA LEU A 90 -11.09 -8.89 -3.55
C LEU A 90 -11.13 -9.87 -2.36
N ILE A 91 -10.39 -9.56 -1.29
CA ILE A 91 -10.41 -10.33 -0.03
C ILE A 91 -11.81 -10.33 0.58
N GLU A 92 -12.45 -9.17 0.70
CA GLU A 92 -13.82 -9.02 1.19
C GLU A 92 -14.78 -9.94 0.42
N ARG A 93 -14.75 -9.88 -0.93
CA ARG A 93 -15.56 -10.76 -1.79
C ARG A 93 -15.27 -12.25 -1.61
N ILE A 94 -14.02 -12.64 -1.41
CA ILE A 94 -13.66 -14.04 -1.15
C ILE A 94 -14.25 -14.50 0.19
N ILE A 95 -14.12 -13.68 1.23
CA ILE A 95 -14.64 -13.97 2.57
C ILE A 95 -16.17 -14.10 2.52
N GLU A 96 -16.86 -13.14 1.91
CA GLU A 96 -18.32 -13.20 1.74
C GLU A 96 -18.77 -14.46 1.01
N ARG A 97 -18.07 -14.85 -0.05
CA ARG A 97 -18.37 -16.08 -0.80
C ARG A 97 -18.16 -17.32 0.05
N LYS A 98 -17.09 -17.37 0.85
CA LYS A 98 -16.82 -18.49 1.76
C LYS A 98 -17.86 -18.59 2.87
N ILE A 99 -18.28 -17.46 3.44
CA ILE A 99 -19.31 -17.43 4.48
C ILE A 99 -20.67 -17.86 3.91
N LYS A 100 -21.03 -17.43 2.70
CA LYS A 100 -22.29 -17.85 2.05
C LYS A 100 -22.31 -19.31 1.58
N ALA A 101 -21.15 -19.95 1.45
CA ALA A 101 -21.01 -21.35 1.05
C ALA A 101 -20.98 -22.32 2.25
N LEU A 102 -20.89 -21.78 3.47
CA LEU A 102 -21.09 -22.49 4.75
C LEU A 102 -22.58 -22.49 5.11
#